data_AF-A0A1B1PWY7-F1
#
_entry.id   AF-A0A1B1PWY7-F1
#
_cell.length_a   1.000
_cell.length_b   1.000
_cell.length_c   1.000
_cell.angle_alpha   90.00
_cell.angle_beta   90.00
_cell.angle_gamma   90.00
#
_symmetry.space_group_name_H-M   'P 1'
#
loop_
_entity.id
_entity.type
_entity.pdbx_description
1 polymer ?
#
loop_
_entity_poly.entity_id
_entity_poly.type
_entity_poly.pdbx_seq_one_letter_code
_entity_poly.pdbx_strand_id
1 'polypeptide(L)'
;MQITLRTANAVQREMTSLISDLVKEPVISVNGIEEPVARVKEAASKWQEDMGTASAVRSALFAIRKNVSNANQISGLNDILADIAATEEAIKVVKKALETPERPSFTYLEGAHRKLSEDKGDSIYRLGSELPSIEFGILDEQIRDGLTTDLASLRRDLRNLKDKAQELNFTTKIEISDATKKLLEDNNIL
;
A
#
# COMPACT_ATOMS: atom_id res chain seq x y z
N MET A 1 19.82 21.88 -4.05
CA MET A 1 19.34 21.74 -2.64
C MET A 1 19.18 20.26 -2.27
N GLN A 2 19.27 19.90 -0.99
CA GLN A 2 19.01 18.53 -0.52
C GLN A 2 17.79 18.45 0.38
N ILE A 3 16.91 17.46 0.16
CA ILE A 3 15.78 17.16 1.04
C ILE A 3 15.74 15.66 1.36
N THR A 4 15.12 15.29 2.48
CA THR A 4 14.96 13.88 2.88
C THR A 4 13.92 13.17 2.01
N LEU A 5 13.93 11.84 1.96
CA LEU A 5 12.87 11.07 1.30
C LEU A 5 11.48 11.38 1.87
N ARG A 6 11.37 11.56 3.19
CA ARG A 6 10.11 11.98 3.84
C ARG A 6 9.61 13.31 3.28
N THR A 7 10.48 14.33 3.23
CA THR A 7 10.13 15.65 2.70
C THR A 7 9.82 15.56 1.21
N ALA A 8 10.58 14.78 0.45
CA ALA A 8 10.34 14.57 -0.98
C ALA A 8 8.96 13.97 -1.25
N ASN A 9 8.48 13.05 -0.42
CA ASN A 9 7.14 12.49 -0.52
C ASN A 9 6.05 13.52 -0.21
N ALA A 10 6.28 14.45 0.72
CA ALA A 10 5.36 15.55 1.00
C ALA A 10 5.26 16.52 -0.18
N VAL A 11 6.41 17.00 -0.68
CA VAL A 11 6.51 17.89 -1.84
C VAL A 11 5.84 17.28 -3.06
N GLN A 12 6.05 15.99 -3.34
CA GLN A 12 5.38 15.32 -4.47
C GLN A 12 3.85 15.33 -4.38
N ARG A 13 3.28 15.24 -3.17
CA ARG A 13 1.82 15.32 -2.98
C ARG A 13 1.30 16.73 -3.24
N GLU A 14 1.98 17.74 -2.72
CA GLU A 14 1.64 19.15 -2.94
C GLU A 14 1.73 19.53 -4.41
N MET A 15 2.80 19.11 -5.10
CA MET A 15 2.93 19.28 -6.56
C MET A 15 1.80 18.60 -7.32
N THR A 16 1.37 17.41 -6.88
CA THR A 16 0.25 16.70 -7.52
C THR A 16 -1.06 17.47 -7.33
N SER A 17 -1.31 17.99 -6.12
CA SER A 17 -2.47 18.85 -5.85
C SER A 17 -2.46 20.10 -6.71
N LEU A 18 -1.33 20.80 -6.77
CA LEU A 18 -1.17 22.01 -7.59
C LEU A 18 -1.43 21.73 -9.07
N ILE A 19 -0.91 20.63 -9.62
CA ILE A 19 -1.19 20.25 -11.01
C ILE A 19 -2.69 20.04 -11.22
N SER A 20 -3.37 19.35 -10.30
CA SER A 20 -4.81 19.15 -10.37
C SER A 20 -5.60 20.46 -10.30
N ASP A 21 -5.15 21.42 -9.49
CA ASP A 21 -5.80 22.73 -9.35
C ASP A 21 -5.59 23.63 -10.57
N LEU A 22 -4.47 23.49 -11.28
CA LEU A 22 -4.15 24.25 -12.49
C LEU A 22 -4.79 23.66 -13.77
N VAL A 23 -4.96 22.34 -13.84
CA VAL A 23 -5.50 21.66 -15.03
C VAL A 23 -7.03 21.75 -15.02
N LYS A 24 -7.55 22.87 -15.53
CA LYS A 24 -8.98 23.12 -15.72
C LYS A 24 -9.40 22.96 -17.19
N GLU A 25 -10.65 22.59 -17.39
CA GLU A 25 -11.25 22.61 -18.73
C GLU A 25 -11.27 24.05 -19.27
N PRO A 26 -10.96 24.27 -20.56
CA PRO A 26 -10.96 25.60 -21.18
C PRO A 26 -12.40 26.06 -21.49
N VAL A 27 -13.25 26.12 -20.45
CA VAL A 27 -14.66 26.49 -20.54
C VAL A 27 -14.90 27.70 -19.65
N ILE A 28 -15.65 28.67 -20.17
CA ILE A 28 -16.09 29.84 -19.42
C ILE A 28 -17.60 30.01 -19.52
N SER A 29 -18.18 30.56 -18.46
CA SER A 29 -19.55 31.07 -18.45
C SER A 29 -19.50 32.58 -18.38
N VAL A 30 -20.29 33.24 -19.24
CA VAL A 30 -20.36 34.70 -19.33
C VAL A 30 -21.83 35.09 -19.14
N ASN A 31 -22.09 36.10 -18.31
CA ASN A 31 -23.45 36.63 -18.11
C ASN A 31 -23.81 37.70 -19.16
N GLY A 32 -25.06 38.17 -19.16
CA GLY A 32 -25.53 39.17 -20.13
C GLY A 32 -25.01 40.60 -19.96
N ILE A 33 -24.16 40.86 -18.95
CA ILE A 33 -23.65 42.19 -18.61
C ILE A 33 -22.14 42.30 -18.94
N GLU A 34 -21.44 41.17 -18.97
CA GLU A 34 -20.03 41.06 -19.33
C GLU A 34 -19.81 41.17 -20.84
N GLU A 35 -18.65 41.69 -21.26
CA GLU A 35 -18.22 41.70 -22.66
C GLU A 35 -17.59 40.33 -23.02
N PRO A 36 -18.26 39.47 -23.83
CA PRO A 36 -17.81 38.09 -24.00
C PRO A 36 -16.43 37.96 -24.63
N VAL A 37 -16.09 38.85 -25.58
CA VAL A 37 -14.81 38.82 -26.29
C VAL A 37 -13.64 39.12 -25.34
N ALA A 38 -13.79 40.12 -24.47
CA ALA A 38 -12.78 40.46 -23.47
C ALA A 38 -12.58 39.31 -22.47
N ARG A 39 -13.67 38.70 -21.99
CA ARG A 39 -13.65 37.57 -21.04
C ARG A 39 -13.01 36.32 -21.62
N VAL A 40 -13.30 35.99 -22.88
CA VAL A 40 -12.64 34.88 -23.59
C VAL A 40 -11.13 35.10 -23.66
N LYS A 41 -10.69 36.32 -24.03
CA LYS A 41 -9.26 36.62 -24.16
C LYS A 41 -8.53 36.54 -22.82
N GLU A 42 -9.10 37.11 -21.77
CA GLU A 42 -8.57 37.05 -20.41
C GLU A 42 -8.46 35.59 -19.93
N ALA A 43 -9.55 34.82 -20.04
CA ALA A 43 -9.58 33.44 -19.60
C ALA A 43 -8.65 32.54 -20.40
N ALA A 44 -8.53 32.74 -21.71
CA ALA A 44 -7.60 31.99 -22.56
C ALA A 44 -6.14 32.27 -22.18
N SER A 45 -5.77 33.54 -21.92
CA SER A 45 -4.43 33.90 -21.46
C SER A 45 -4.10 33.23 -20.13
N LYS A 46 -5.01 33.33 -19.16
CA LYS A 46 -4.83 32.71 -17.84
C LYS A 46 -4.73 31.18 -17.94
N TRP A 47 -5.57 30.55 -18.75
CA TRP A 47 -5.53 29.10 -18.95
C TRP A 47 -4.20 28.65 -19.57
N GLN A 48 -3.66 29.42 -20.52
CA GLN A 48 -2.34 29.13 -21.12
C GLN A 48 -1.21 29.24 -20.08
N GLU A 49 -1.24 30.27 -19.22
CA GLU A 49 -0.29 30.45 -18.12
C GLU A 49 -0.39 29.29 -17.09
N ASP A 50 -1.60 28.93 -16.68
CA ASP A 50 -1.87 27.82 -15.76
C ASP A 50 -1.38 26.49 -16.34
N MET A 51 -1.62 26.23 -17.62
CA MET A 51 -1.13 25.02 -18.32
C MET A 51 0.40 25.00 -18.47
N GLY A 52 1.02 26.15 -18.74
CA GLY A 52 2.46 26.29 -18.78
C GLY A 52 3.10 25.94 -17.43
N THR A 53 2.55 26.51 -16.36
CA THR A 53 2.95 26.22 -14.97
C THR A 53 2.74 24.75 -14.64
N ALA A 54 1.57 24.18 -14.94
CA ALA A 54 1.28 22.77 -14.68
C ALA A 54 2.25 21.83 -15.41
N SER A 55 2.66 22.16 -16.64
CA SER A 55 3.65 21.39 -17.40
C SER A 55 5.04 21.45 -16.77
N ALA A 56 5.47 22.63 -16.30
CA ALA A 56 6.73 22.81 -15.61
C ALA A 56 6.77 22.07 -14.26
N VAL A 57 5.72 22.21 -13.45
CA VAL A 57 5.55 21.47 -12.18
C VAL A 57 5.55 19.96 -12.44
N ARG A 58 4.85 19.48 -13.48
CA ARG A 58 4.84 18.06 -13.84
C ARG A 58 6.24 17.55 -14.21
N SER A 59 6.99 18.32 -14.97
CA SER A 59 8.37 17.94 -15.34
C SER A 59 9.28 17.85 -14.10
N ALA A 60 9.19 18.83 -13.20
CA ALA A 60 9.89 18.81 -11.92
C ALA A 60 9.48 17.63 -11.02
N LEU A 61 8.18 17.31 -10.97
CA LEU A 61 7.64 16.17 -10.20
C LEU A 61 8.28 14.85 -10.66
N PHE A 62 8.37 14.63 -11.98
CA PHE A 62 8.99 13.42 -12.51
C PHE A 62 10.51 13.38 -12.31
N ALA A 63 11.19 14.53 -12.29
CA ALA A 63 12.59 14.59 -11.91
C ALA A 63 12.80 14.17 -10.44
N ILE A 64 11.98 14.69 -9.53
CA ILE A 64 12.01 14.30 -8.10
C ILE A 64 11.72 12.80 -7.96
N ARG A 65 10.72 12.26 -8.66
CA ARG A 65 10.41 10.82 -8.63
C ARG A 65 11.58 9.94 -9.04
N LYS A 66 12.32 10.33 -10.09
CA LYS A 66 13.54 9.62 -10.51
C LYS A 66 14.61 9.64 -9.41
N ASN A 67 14.82 10.80 -8.80
CA ASN A 67 15.81 10.95 -7.72
C ASN A 67 15.42 10.15 -6.47
N VAL A 68 14.14 10.13 -6.09
CA VAL A 68 13.61 9.29 -5.02
C VAL A 68 13.81 7.81 -5.33
N SER A 69 13.48 7.37 -6.55
CA SER A 69 13.67 5.97 -6.96
C SER A 69 15.13 5.53 -6.83
N ASN A 70 16.06 6.38 -7.29
CA ASN A 70 17.49 6.09 -7.20
C ASN A 70 17.97 6.06 -5.74
N ALA A 71 17.54 7.02 -4.93
CA ALA A 71 17.91 7.08 -3.52
C ALA A 71 17.34 5.90 -2.72
N ASN A 72 16.12 5.45 -3.00
CA ASN A 72 15.55 4.24 -2.39
C ASN A 72 16.36 2.99 -2.73
N GLN A 73 16.84 2.89 -3.98
CA GLN A 73 17.69 1.78 -4.40
C GLN A 73 19.05 1.81 -3.69
N ILE A 74 19.72 2.97 -3.70
CA ILE A 74 21.06 3.12 -3.12
C ILE A 74 21.06 2.95 -1.59
N SER A 75 20.00 3.42 -0.92
CA SER A 75 19.86 3.28 0.53
C SER A 75 19.46 1.87 0.99
N GLY A 76 19.12 0.97 0.07
CA GLY A 76 18.57 -0.35 0.38
C GLY A 76 17.14 -0.30 0.94
N LEU A 77 16.46 0.85 0.86
CA LEU A 77 15.08 0.98 1.31
C LEU A 77 14.14 0.07 0.51
N ASN A 78 14.39 -0.12 -0.79
CA ASN A 78 13.61 -1.04 -1.61
C ASN A 78 13.62 -2.48 -1.07
N ASP A 79 14.79 -2.97 -0.67
CA ASP A 79 14.94 -4.33 -0.14
C ASP A 79 14.22 -4.45 1.22
N ILE A 80 14.38 -3.46 2.10
CA ILE A 80 13.69 -3.45 3.39
C ILE A 80 12.17 -3.40 3.22
N LEU A 81 11.65 -2.65 2.24
CA LEU A 81 10.22 -2.62 1.94
C LEU A 81 9.72 -3.98 1.44
N ALA A 82 10.52 -4.71 0.66
CA ALA A 82 10.21 -6.07 0.24
C ALA A 82 10.21 -7.04 1.43
N ASP A 83 11.19 -6.93 2.34
CA ASP A 83 11.27 -7.75 3.56
C ASP A 83 10.09 -7.49 4.50
N ILE A 84 9.66 -6.23 4.62
CA ILE A 84 8.44 -5.87 5.37
C ILE A 84 7.24 -6.59 4.76
N ALA A 85 7.05 -6.52 3.44
CA ALA A 85 5.93 -7.17 2.77
C ALA A 85 5.96 -8.69 2.94
N ALA A 86 7.12 -9.32 2.77
CA ALA A 86 7.29 -10.76 2.99
C ALA A 86 6.96 -11.17 4.43
N THR A 87 7.41 -10.38 5.41
CA THR A 87 7.14 -10.63 6.84
C THR A 87 5.65 -10.45 7.16
N GLU A 88 4.99 -9.45 6.58
CA GLU A 88 3.55 -9.25 6.74
C GLU A 88 2.74 -10.42 6.16
N GLU A 89 3.12 -10.97 5.01
CA GLU A 89 2.50 -12.17 4.44
C GLU A 89 2.72 -13.40 5.33
N ALA A 90 3.95 -13.62 5.82
CA ALA A 90 4.24 -14.70 6.76
C ALA A 90 3.36 -14.60 8.03
N ILE A 91 3.22 -13.40 8.59
CA ILE A 91 2.33 -13.14 9.75
C ILE A 91 0.88 -13.48 9.42
N LYS A 92 0.38 -13.12 8.23
CA LYS A 92 -1.01 -13.45 7.82
C LYS A 92 -1.20 -14.96 7.75
N VAL A 93 -0.27 -15.69 7.16
CA VAL A 93 -0.33 -17.16 7.04
C VAL A 93 -0.35 -17.82 8.43
N VAL A 94 0.57 -17.44 9.32
CA VAL A 94 0.65 -18.03 10.67
C VAL A 94 -0.60 -17.69 11.49
N LYS A 95 -1.10 -16.45 11.43
CA LYS A 95 -2.36 -16.07 12.09
C LYS A 95 -3.52 -16.91 11.60
N LYS A 96 -3.67 -17.06 10.29
CA LYS A 96 -4.74 -17.87 9.69
C LYS A 96 -4.66 -19.33 10.12
N ALA A 97 -3.46 -19.89 10.26
CA ALA A 97 -3.25 -21.23 10.80
C ALA A 97 -3.71 -21.33 12.27
N LEU A 98 -3.36 -20.34 13.10
CA LEU A 98 -3.76 -20.29 14.51
C LEU A 98 -5.26 -20.02 14.73
N GLU A 99 -5.94 -19.39 13.78
CA GLU A 99 -7.41 -19.20 13.79
C GLU A 99 -8.18 -20.51 13.57
N THR A 100 -7.57 -21.53 12.97
CA THR A 100 -8.19 -22.85 12.85
C THR A 100 -8.37 -23.52 14.22
N PRO A 101 -9.43 -24.32 14.42
CA PRO A 101 -9.62 -25.04 15.68
C PRO A 101 -8.43 -25.98 15.95
N GLU A 102 -8.20 -26.29 17.22
CA GLU A 102 -7.18 -27.27 17.61
C GLU A 102 -7.60 -28.69 17.17
N ARG A 103 -6.60 -29.53 16.87
CA ARG A 103 -6.79 -30.94 16.59
C ARG A 103 -7.33 -31.66 17.83
N PRO A 104 -8.49 -32.34 17.74
CA PRO A 104 -8.99 -33.20 18.81
C PRO A 104 -8.02 -34.34 19.13
N SER A 105 -8.16 -34.93 20.31
CA SER A 105 -7.36 -36.11 20.69
C SER A 105 -7.56 -37.27 19.69
N PHE A 106 -6.55 -38.12 19.53
CA PHE A 106 -6.64 -39.29 18.66
C PHE A 106 -7.82 -40.20 19.02
N THR A 107 -8.12 -40.36 20.31
CA THR A 107 -9.29 -41.12 20.80
C THR A 107 -10.61 -40.54 20.29
N TYR A 108 -10.72 -39.21 20.24
CA TYR A 108 -11.90 -38.55 19.69
C TYR A 108 -12.00 -38.76 18.17
N LEU A 109 -10.88 -38.66 17.44
CA LEU A 109 -10.84 -38.89 15.99
C LEU A 109 -11.24 -40.33 15.63
N GLU A 110 -10.73 -41.32 16.37
CA GLU A 110 -11.12 -42.72 16.22
C GLU A 110 -12.61 -42.95 16.53
N GLY A 111 -13.11 -42.34 17.61
CA GLY A 111 -14.53 -42.40 17.98
C GLY A 111 -15.44 -41.78 16.92
N ALA A 112 -15.05 -40.61 16.39
CA ALA A 112 -15.76 -39.93 15.31
C ALA A 112 -15.76 -40.76 14.01
N HIS A 113 -14.61 -41.36 13.66
CA HIS A 113 -14.51 -42.25 12.51
C HIS A 113 -15.41 -43.48 12.65
N ARG A 114 -15.39 -44.14 13.81
CA ARG A 114 -16.24 -45.31 14.07
C ARG A 114 -17.72 -44.95 13.95
N LYS A 115 -18.15 -43.84 14.56
CA LYS A 115 -19.54 -43.36 14.47
C LYS A 115 -19.94 -43.08 13.02
N LEU A 116 -19.11 -42.38 12.26
CA LEU A 116 -19.34 -42.14 10.82
C LEU A 116 -19.38 -43.43 10.01
N SER A 117 -18.63 -44.46 10.40
CA SER A 117 -18.63 -45.76 9.72
C SER A 117 -19.89 -46.59 10.02
N GLU A 118 -20.44 -46.47 11.22
CA GLU A 118 -21.65 -47.16 11.68
C GLU A 118 -22.92 -46.51 11.11
N ASP A 119 -22.96 -45.17 10.98
CA ASP A 119 -24.08 -44.40 10.39
C ASP A 119 -24.26 -44.60 8.87
N LYS A 120 -23.37 -45.38 8.23
CA LYS A 120 -23.43 -45.73 6.79
C LYS A 120 -24.60 -46.63 6.42
N GLY A 121 -25.24 -47.29 7.39
CA GLY A 121 -26.31 -48.26 7.15
C GLY A 121 -27.59 -47.69 6.52
N ASP A 122 -27.98 -46.46 6.88
CA ASP A 122 -29.27 -45.87 6.46
C ASP A 122 -29.16 -44.75 5.41
N SER A 123 -27.99 -44.09 5.28
CA SER A 123 -27.84 -42.86 4.48
C SER A 123 -27.29 -43.09 3.06
N ILE A 124 -26.52 -44.16 2.83
CA ILE A 124 -25.80 -44.41 1.57
C ILE A 124 -26.73 -44.78 0.40
N TYR A 125 -27.96 -45.24 0.67
CA TYR A 125 -28.91 -45.66 -0.37
C TYR A 125 -29.70 -44.53 -1.04
N ARG A 126 -29.53 -43.26 -0.63
CA ARG A 126 -30.12 -42.13 -1.36
C ARG A 126 -29.17 -41.66 -2.46
N LEU A 127 -29.54 -42.01 -3.69
CA LEU A 127 -28.84 -41.65 -4.93
C LEU A 127 -28.60 -40.12 -5.00
N GLY A 128 -27.37 -39.68 -4.69
CA GLY A 128 -26.92 -38.28 -4.83
C GLY A 128 -26.57 -37.52 -3.54
N SER A 129 -26.70 -38.12 -2.34
CA SER A 129 -26.26 -37.46 -1.09
C SER A 129 -24.74 -37.55 -0.88
N GLU A 130 -24.12 -36.44 -0.48
CA GLU A 130 -22.71 -36.43 -0.03
C GLU A 130 -22.53 -37.35 1.18
N LEU A 131 -21.40 -38.07 1.23
CA LEU A 131 -21.05 -38.89 2.39
C LEU A 131 -20.90 -38.00 3.63
N PRO A 132 -21.40 -38.42 4.80
CA PRO A 132 -21.23 -37.64 6.01
C PRO A 132 -19.73 -37.47 6.32
N SER A 133 -19.31 -36.22 6.48
CA SER A 133 -17.93 -35.83 6.81
C SER A 133 -17.93 -35.01 8.11
N ILE A 134 -16.80 -35.01 8.82
CA ILE A 134 -16.60 -34.13 9.97
C ILE A 134 -15.27 -33.39 9.76
N GLU A 135 -15.30 -32.08 9.94
CA GLU A 135 -14.14 -31.21 9.82
C GLU A 135 -13.48 -30.98 11.18
N PHE A 136 -12.15 -31.08 11.21
CA PHE A 136 -11.34 -30.82 12.40
C PHE A 136 -10.08 -30.05 12.04
N GLY A 137 -9.52 -29.36 13.03
CA GLY A 137 -8.16 -28.83 12.93
C GLY A 137 -7.13 -29.95 12.81
N ILE A 138 -6.01 -29.64 12.14
CA ILE A 138 -4.89 -30.59 11.99
C ILE A 138 -3.75 -30.31 12.98
N LEU A 139 -3.73 -29.13 13.60
CA LEU A 139 -2.63 -28.67 14.45
C LEU A 139 -2.93 -29.02 15.91
N ASP A 140 -2.04 -29.77 16.54
CA ASP A 140 -2.10 -30.01 17.99
C ASP A 140 -1.49 -28.85 18.79
N GLU A 141 -1.66 -28.90 20.11
CA GLU A 141 -1.14 -27.92 21.07
C GLU A 141 0.34 -27.61 20.84
N GLN A 142 1.19 -28.62 20.68
CA GLN A 142 2.64 -28.43 20.50
C GLN A 142 2.98 -27.64 19.25
N ILE A 143 2.34 -27.96 18.11
CA ILE A 143 2.55 -27.21 16.87
C ILE A 143 2.00 -25.78 16.99
N ARG A 144 0.85 -25.61 17.64
CA ARG A 144 0.24 -24.29 17.85
C ARG A 144 1.08 -23.39 18.76
N ASP A 145 1.73 -23.95 19.78
CA ASP A 145 2.68 -23.24 20.64
C ASP A 145 3.92 -22.78 19.86
N GLY A 146 4.44 -23.66 19.00
CA GLY A 146 5.53 -23.32 18.06
C GLY A 146 5.14 -22.15 17.15
N LEU A 147 3.98 -22.24 16.49
CA LEU A 147 3.46 -21.16 15.64
C LEU A 147 3.21 -19.86 16.40
N THR A 148 2.79 -19.92 17.66
CA THR A 148 2.61 -18.74 18.51
C THR A 148 3.94 -18.07 18.81
N THR A 149 4.99 -18.86 19.04
CA THR A 149 6.35 -18.37 19.24
C THR A 149 6.91 -17.74 17.96
N ASP A 150 6.72 -18.41 16.82
CA ASP A 150 7.13 -17.90 15.50
C ASP A 150 6.42 -16.58 15.17
N LEU A 151 5.11 -16.50 15.43
CA LEU A 151 4.33 -15.28 15.26
C LEU A 151 4.89 -14.11 16.09
N ALA A 152 5.33 -14.39 17.33
CA ALA A 152 5.95 -13.38 18.18
C ALA A 152 7.31 -12.93 17.62
N SER A 153 8.11 -13.84 17.06
CA SER A 153 9.37 -13.49 16.37
C SER A 153 9.11 -12.62 15.15
N LEU A 154 8.24 -13.06 14.24
CA LEU A 154 7.89 -12.32 13.02
C LEU A 154 7.40 -10.90 13.32
N ARG A 155 6.62 -10.72 14.39
CA ARG A 155 6.16 -9.38 14.82
C ARG A 155 7.31 -8.48 15.30
N ARG A 156 8.31 -9.05 15.98
CA ARG A 156 9.51 -8.31 16.40
C ARG A 156 10.35 -7.92 15.18
N ASP A 157 10.55 -8.86 14.26
CA ASP A 157 11.29 -8.62 13.03
C ASP A 157 10.62 -7.54 12.16
N LEU A 158 9.29 -7.61 12.01
CA LEU A 158 8.51 -6.59 11.32
C LEU A 158 8.69 -5.20 11.93
N ARG A 159 8.69 -5.09 13.27
CA ARG A 159 8.91 -3.81 13.96
C ARG A 159 10.30 -3.27 13.66
N ASN A 160 11.33 -4.10 13.78
CA ASN A 160 12.71 -3.71 13.52
C ASN A 160 12.91 -3.25 12.05
N LEU A 161 12.30 -3.95 11.10
CA LEU A 161 12.32 -3.58 9.69
C LEU A 161 11.61 -2.24 9.44
N LYS A 162 10.45 -2.01 10.07
CA LYS A 162 9.72 -0.73 9.98
C LYS A 162 10.52 0.42 10.58
N ASP A 163 11.16 0.21 11.72
CA ASP A 163 12.02 1.21 12.37
C ASP A 163 13.20 1.58 11.45
N LYS A 164 13.85 0.58 10.84
CA LYS A 164 14.94 0.79 9.87
C LYS A 164 14.48 1.52 8.62
N ALA A 165 13.31 1.16 8.06
CA ALA A 165 12.72 1.84 6.91
C ALA A 165 12.39 3.30 7.22
N GLN A 166 11.93 3.58 8.45
CA GLN A 166 11.66 4.93 8.93
C GLN A 166 12.97 5.72 9.05
N GLU A 167 14.01 5.16 9.67
CA GLU A 167 15.32 5.77 9.77
C GLU A 167 15.88 6.15 8.39
N LEU A 168 15.86 5.22 7.43
CA LEU A 168 16.31 5.49 6.06
C LEU A 168 15.50 6.61 5.39
N ASN A 169 14.20 6.70 5.65
CA ASN A 169 13.37 7.79 5.13
C ASN A 169 13.77 9.18 5.64
N PHE A 170 14.33 9.26 6.85
CA PHE A 170 14.81 10.51 7.45
C PHE A 170 16.26 10.82 7.10
N THR A 171 17.11 9.81 6.98
CA THR A 171 18.55 9.98 6.77
C THR A 171 18.91 10.10 5.30
N THR A 172 18.19 9.38 4.42
CA THR A 172 18.43 9.39 2.98
C THR A 172 17.96 10.71 2.38
N LYS A 173 18.85 11.37 1.65
CA LYS A 173 18.60 12.66 1.00
C LYS A 173 18.63 12.50 -0.52
N ILE A 174 17.84 13.32 -1.19
CA ILE A 174 17.88 13.50 -2.64
C ILE A 174 18.34 14.92 -2.97
N GLU A 175 18.98 15.06 -4.12
CA GLU A 175 19.30 16.36 -4.68
C GLU A 175 18.16 16.89 -5.54
N ILE A 176 17.89 18.18 -5.40
CA ILE A 176 16.95 18.95 -6.20
C ILE A 176 17.74 20.03 -6.94
N SER A 177 17.52 20.11 -8.25
CA SER A 177 18.12 21.14 -9.11
C SER A 177 17.63 22.54 -8.74
N ASP A 178 18.45 23.56 -8.96
CA ASP A 178 18.09 24.94 -8.61
C ASP A 178 16.88 25.46 -9.39
N ALA A 179 16.68 24.99 -10.62
CA ALA A 179 15.49 25.29 -11.41
C ALA A 179 14.22 24.75 -10.75
N THR A 180 14.24 23.49 -10.29
CA THR A 180 13.11 22.90 -9.56
C THR A 180 12.91 23.58 -8.22
N LYS A 181 14.00 23.95 -7.52
CA LYS A 181 13.92 24.68 -6.26
C LYS A 181 13.15 26.00 -6.42
N LYS A 182 13.56 26.84 -7.38
CA LYS A 182 12.88 28.12 -7.66
C LYS A 182 11.41 27.90 -7.98
N LEU A 183 11.11 26.91 -8.81
CA LEU A 183 9.73 26.57 -9.15
C LEU A 183 8.89 26.18 -7.93
N LEU A 184 9.47 25.47 -6.95
CA LEU A 184 8.77 25.12 -5.72
C LEU A 184 8.55 26.33 -4.80
N GLU A 185 9.54 27.22 -4.69
CA GLU A 185 9.44 28.49 -3.94
C GLU A 185 8.38 29.42 -4.57
N ASP A 186 8.40 29.57 -5.90
CA ASP A 186 7.44 30.42 -6.65
C ASP A 186 5.98 29.95 -6.48
N ASN A 187 5.77 28.66 -6.22
CA ASN A 187 4.45 28.06 -6.04
C ASN A 187 4.09 27.78 -4.57
N ASN A 188 4.85 28.32 -3.61
CA ASN A 188 4.64 28.14 -2.15
C ASN A 188 4.54 26.68 -1.69
N ILE A 189 5.28 25.79 -2.32
CA ILE A 189 5.40 24.37 -1.92
C ILE A 189 6.53 24.19 -0.89
N LEU A 190 7.52 25.10 -0.90
CA LEU A 190 8.68 25.11 -0.01
C LEU A 190 8.97 26.52 0.51
#